data_AF-A0A519V1S9-F1
#
_entry.id   AF-A0A519V1S9-F1
#
_cell.length_a   1.000
_cell.length_b   1.000
_cell.length_c   1.000
_cell.angle_alpha   90.00
_cell.angle_beta   90.00
_cell.angle_gamma   90.00
#
_symmetry.space_group_name_H-M   'P 1'
#
loop_
_entity.id
_entity.type
_entity.pdbx_description
1 polymer ?
#
loop_
_entity_poly.entity_id
_entity_poly.type
_entity_poly.pdbx_seq_one_letter_code
_entity_poly.pdbx_strand_id
1 'polypeptide(L)'
;MRKTLLIALLLFILTGKGFSQETLVPYRVGDKYGLSDYNGKLIVQPIYDWIEIGPKYPAGYFGFTKGDKKGILYNKKELITAGKNYDFNVVENKFILSKYKEEFDYNKTYGSSEERNEARRNPKQFISLYNLAGQSIYKDNFAKLSILDTMGRSVKHNKNAKYTLFVSTNFDGKFSVFEFDNDKQIISKWFLKDYEKFSLQRGSSIIMRMDDAEFIAKKDWSADEQLITFEVVNNLVKMNSKVIPKKGNSADDMLTNSISGDLRGDPTADIVISEGGRIEPSKALKIKKYFTRFKLVDGKISFIKNDIYQKETVKDFILPAGATNPKIENLYFSLPKNKDSVEFQTSNVLTFQVDEKFGVYLLDSVYLKPIYTKINAIILNEGNDRSLSFLVGLKDDKSTRVRYGTVDIYGRPIIPIVYDEIVIDNKYSSFNRFTNDLYATNLRVTTNGKMGKISAKNKIELEPIYDEIADNNLNYMFGDSDFQKLRIGKMFGLYSRNKKMFVPAIFDKQIGFMMPNYQNKKDFNLLGLVNEDGTIFCYARKDGFKYYKAN
;
A
#
# COMPACT_ATOMS: atom_id res chain seq x y z
N MET A 1 -54.75 -26.97 -6.81
CA MET A 1 -53.66 -26.17 -7.42
C MET A 1 -53.17 -25.00 -6.57
N ARG A 2 -54.02 -24.10 -6.03
CA ARG A 2 -53.57 -22.93 -5.24
C ARG A 2 -52.74 -23.25 -3.99
N LYS A 3 -53.06 -24.31 -3.25
CA LYS A 3 -52.31 -24.72 -2.03
C LYS A 3 -50.92 -25.30 -2.37
N THR A 4 -50.79 -26.02 -3.48
CA THR A 4 -49.52 -26.62 -3.93
C THR A 4 -48.52 -25.58 -4.42
N LEU A 5 -49.02 -24.53 -5.10
CA LEU A 5 -48.19 -23.40 -5.56
C LEU A 5 -47.65 -22.56 -4.38
N LEU A 6 -48.46 -22.40 -3.31
CA LEU A 6 -48.06 -21.66 -2.11
C LEU A 6 -46.96 -22.39 -1.32
N ILE A 7 -47.03 -23.72 -1.22
CA ILE A 7 -46.01 -24.55 -0.55
C ILE A 7 -44.69 -24.55 -1.33
N ALA A 8 -44.75 -24.60 -2.67
CA ALA A 8 -43.56 -24.49 -3.52
C ALA A 8 -42.88 -23.11 -3.40
N LEU A 9 -43.66 -22.03 -3.32
CA LEU A 9 -43.14 -20.67 -3.11
C LEU A 9 -42.52 -20.49 -1.72
N LEU A 10 -43.13 -21.08 -0.67
CA LEU A 10 -42.59 -21.06 0.70
C LEU A 10 -41.27 -21.85 0.81
N LEU A 11 -41.17 -23.00 0.12
CA LEU A 11 -39.95 -23.79 0.03
C LEU A 11 -38.82 -23.04 -0.69
N PHE A 12 -39.14 -22.27 -1.74
CA PHE A 12 -38.17 -21.46 -2.47
C PHE A 12 -37.61 -20.30 -1.63
N ILE A 13 -38.45 -19.69 -0.79
CA ILE A 13 -38.06 -18.61 0.14
C ILE A 13 -37.24 -19.17 1.32
N LEU A 14 -37.51 -20.40 1.77
CA LEU A 14 -36.74 -21.07 2.84
C LEU A 14 -35.37 -21.59 2.39
N THR A 15 -35.18 -21.85 1.09
CA THR A 15 -33.87 -22.23 0.52
C THR A 15 -33.00 -21.04 0.12
N GLY A 16 -33.53 -19.82 0.17
CA GLY A 16 -32.83 -18.57 -0.11
C GLY A 16 -31.88 -18.11 1.00
N LYS A 17 -31.23 -19.01 1.74
CA LYS A 17 -30.04 -18.62 2.50
C LYS A 17 -28.92 -18.46 1.49
N GLY A 18 -28.78 -17.26 0.95
CA GLY A 18 -27.60 -16.88 0.20
C GLY A 18 -26.38 -17.32 1.01
N PHE A 19 -25.55 -18.17 0.43
CA PHE A 19 -24.30 -18.63 1.02
C PHE A 19 -23.31 -17.47 1.08
N SER A 20 -23.60 -16.47 1.92
CA SER A 20 -22.62 -15.49 2.33
C SER A 20 -21.67 -16.22 3.27
N GLN A 21 -20.40 -16.28 2.88
CA GLN A 21 -19.37 -16.84 3.74
C GLN A 21 -19.36 -16.07 5.06
N GLU A 22 -19.53 -16.79 6.16
CA GLU A 22 -19.47 -16.21 7.50
C GLU A 22 -18.06 -15.65 7.73
N THR A 23 -17.95 -14.36 8.02
CA THR A 23 -16.67 -13.73 8.38
C THR A 23 -16.23 -14.28 9.74
N LEU A 24 -15.17 -15.09 9.72
CA LEU A 24 -14.61 -15.69 10.93
C LEU A 24 -13.36 -14.93 11.34
N VAL A 25 -13.20 -14.73 12.64
CA VAL A 25 -12.08 -13.98 13.24
C VAL A 25 -11.32 -14.88 14.21
N PRO A 26 -9.97 -14.91 14.18
CA PRO A 26 -9.20 -15.61 15.19
C PRO A 26 -9.54 -15.10 16.59
N TYR A 27 -9.87 -16.03 17.48
CA TYR A 27 -10.26 -15.75 18.85
C TYR A 27 -9.32 -16.48 19.80
N ARG A 28 -8.69 -15.76 20.73
CA ARG A 28 -7.72 -16.34 21.67
C ARG A 28 -8.38 -16.64 23.02
N VAL A 29 -8.21 -17.86 23.53
CA VAL A 29 -8.58 -18.25 24.89
C VAL A 29 -7.34 -18.79 25.59
N GLY A 30 -6.87 -18.07 26.61
CA GLY A 30 -5.54 -18.32 27.19
C GLY A 30 -4.46 -18.22 26.11
N ASP A 31 -3.76 -19.33 25.85
CA ASP A 31 -2.69 -19.43 24.84
C ASP A 31 -3.09 -20.15 23.56
N LYS A 32 -4.37 -20.56 23.44
CA LYS A 32 -4.86 -21.25 22.24
C LYS A 32 -5.77 -20.34 21.43
N TYR A 33 -5.75 -20.57 20.12
CA TYR A 33 -6.57 -19.88 19.15
C TYR A 33 -7.65 -20.80 18.62
N GLY A 34 -8.84 -20.23 18.46
CA GLY A 34 -9.98 -20.78 17.74
C GLY A 34 -10.50 -19.74 16.74
N LEU A 35 -11.69 -19.96 16.21
CA LEU A 35 -12.36 -18.99 15.34
C LEU A 35 -13.69 -18.60 15.96
N SER A 36 -14.03 -17.33 15.86
CA SER A 36 -15.33 -16.79 16.27
C SER A 36 -16.03 -16.12 15.09
N ASP A 37 -17.33 -15.89 15.21
CA ASP A 37 -18.02 -14.94 14.35
C ASP A 37 -17.57 -13.50 14.66
N TYR A 38 -18.04 -12.53 13.88
CA TYR A 38 -17.71 -11.11 14.07
C TYR A 38 -18.28 -10.51 15.38
N ASN A 39 -19.15 -11.21 16.10
CA ASN A 39 -19.68 -10.84 17.41
C ASN A 39 -18.88 -11.50 18.55
N GLY A 40 -17.87 -12.31 18.23
CA GLY A 40 -17.04 -13.02 19.19
C GLY A 40 -17.66 -14.29 19.75
N LYS A 41 -18.76 -14.79 19.16
CA LYS A 41 -19.27 -16.13 19.48
C LYS A 41 -18.30 -17.16 18.91
N LEU A 42 -17.74 -18.01 19.77
CA LEU A 42 -16.84 -19.08 19.34
C LEU A 42 -17.57 -20.06 18.39
N ILE A 43 -16.93 -20.33 17.25
CA ILE A 43 -17.41 -21.22 16.18
C ILE A 43 -16.47 -22.43 16.04
N VAL A 44 -15.16 -22.22 16.13
CA VAL A 44 -14.14 -23.28 16.20
C VAL A 44 -13.45 -23.18 17.54
N GLN A 45 -13.34 -24.32 18.23
CA GLN A 45 -12.78 -24.37 19.58
C GLN A 45 -11.31 -23.93 19.61
N PRO A 46 -10.84 -23.27 20.68
CA PRO A 46 -9.46 -22.84 20.82
C PRO A 46 -8.51 -24.04 21.07
N ILE A 47 -7.96 -24.61 20.00
CA ILE A 47 -7.06 -25.77 20.05
C ILE A 47 -5.75 -25.57 19.26
N TYR A 48 -5.61 -24.44 18.57
CA TYR A 48 -4.45 -24.12 17.75
C TYR A 48 -3.46 -23.27 18.54
N ASP A 49 -2.16 -23.45 18.29
CA ASP A 49 -1.13 -22.56 18.87
C ASP A 49 -1.12 -21.21 18.16
N TRP A 50 -1.46 -21.22 16.87
CA TRP A 50 -1.54 -20.02 16.06
C TRP A 50 -2.55 -20.20 14.92
N ILE A 51 -3.28 -19.14 14.61
CA ILE A 51 -4.10 -19.04 13.39
C ILE A 51 -3.55 -17.87 12.57
N GLU A 52 -3.04 -18.19 11.39
CA GLU A 52 -2.47 -17.23 10.45
C GLU A 52 -3.57 -16.68 9.53
N ILE A 53 -3.56 -15.35 9.38
CA ILE A 53 -4.44 -14.59 8.48
C ILE A 53 -3.57 -13.67 7.62
N GLY A 54 -4.09 -13.23 6.47
CA GLY A 54 -3.40 -12.27 5.62
C GLY A 54 -3.53 -12.59 4.14
N PRO A 55 -2.74 -11.94 3.26
CA PRO A 55 -2.87 -12.06 1.82
C PRO A 55 -2.71 -13.49 1.26
N LYS A 56 -2.01 -14.38 1.99
CA LYS A 56 -1.86 -15.81 1.64
C LYS A 56 -3.16 -16.61 1.78
N TYR A 57 -4.12 -16.11 2.56
CA TYR A 57 -5.35 -16.81 2.90
C TYR A 57 -6.55 -15.91 2.58
N PRO A 58 -7.22 -16.14 1.43
CA PRO A 58 -8.41 -15.40 1.05
C PRO A 58 -9.57 -15.68 2.02
N ALA A 59 -10.69 -14.97 1.86
CA ALA A 59 -11.83 -15.08 2.75
C ALA A 59 -12.26 -16.54 2.99
N GLY A 60 -12.46 -16.90 4.26
CA GLY A 60 -12.81 -18.25 4.70
C GLY A 60 -11.64 -19.23 4.88
N TYR A 61 -10.44 -18.89 4.39
CA TYR A 61 -9.22 -19.68 4.60
C TYR A 61 -8.38 -19.12 5.75
N PHE A 62 -7.71 -20.01 6.47
CA PHE A 62 -6.76 -19.65 7.53
C PHE A 62 -5.60 -20.64 7.52
N GLY A 63 -4.38 -20.15 7.74
CA GLY A 63 -3.28 -21.02 8.13
C GLY A 63 -3.42 -21.38 9.60
N PHE A 64 -2.91 -22.54 10.01
CA PHE A 64 -2.81 -22.87 11.43
C PHE A 64 -1.49 -23.55 11.77
N THR A 65 -1.10 -23.42 13.04
CA THR A 65 -0.06 -24.22 13.68
C THR A 65 -0.65 -24.93 14.90
N LYS A 66 -0.33 -26.22 15.06
CA LYS A 66 -0.75 -27.07 16.19
C LYS A 66 0.34 -28.10 16.50
N GLY A 67 1.18 -27.80 17.49
CA GLY A 67 2.43 -28.49 17.77
C GLY A 67 3.35 -28.43 16.55
N ASP A 68 3.95 -29.57 16.19
CA ASP A 68 4.78 -29.71 14.99
C ASP A 68 3.98 -29.84 13.68
N LYS A 69 2.69 -29.50 13.69
CA LYS A 69 1.83 -29.55 12.50
C LYS A 69 1.46 -28.15 12.03
N LYS A 70 1.42 -27.98 10.71
CA LYS A 70 0.86 -26.81 10.03
C LYS A 70 -0.20 -27.24 9.04
N GLY A 71 -1.10 -26.33 8.70
CA GLY A 71 -2.15 -26.66 7.76
C GLY A 71 -3.03 -25.50 7.38
N ILE A 72 -4.11 -25.84 6.69
CA ILE A 72 -5.12 -24.90 6.22
C ILE A 72 -6.47 -25.28 6.82
N LEU A 73 -7.14 -24.31 7.41
CA LEU A 73 -8.55 -24.37 7.77
C LEU A 73 -9.37 -23.72 6.65
N TYR A 74 -10.47 -24.36 6.28
CA TYR A 74 -11.49 -23.77 5.42
C TYR A 74 -12.88 -24.09 5.98
N ASN A 75 -13.75 -23.08 6.09
CA ASN A 75 -15.13 -23.24 6.57
C ASN A 75 -15.24 -24.13 7.84
N LYS A 76 -14.45 -23.81 8.87
CA LYS A 76 -14.49 -24.46 10.20
C LYS A 76 -13.86 -25.86 10.26
N LYS A 77 -13.23 -26.35 9.19
CA LYS A 77 -12.61 -27.68 9.13
C LYS A 77 -11.15 -27.60 8.69
N GLU A 78 -10.32 -28.48 9.25
CA GLU A 78 -8.93 -28.68 8.78
C GLU A 78 -9.00 -29.35 7.40
N LEU A 79 -8.59 -28.60 6.37
CA LEU A 79 -8.59 -29.03 4.97
C LEU A 79 -7.31 -29.79 4.63
N ILE A 80 -6.16 -29.26 5.07
CA ILE A 80 -4.84 -29.86 4.89
C ILE A 80 -4.13 -29.81 6.23
N THR A 81 -3.47 -30.91 6.61
CA THR A 81 -2.58 -30.97 7.77
C THR A 81 -1.28 -31.67 7.39
N ALA A 82 -0.16 -31.02 7.61
CA ALA A 82 1.18 -31.51 7.32
C ALA A 82 2.16 -31.15 8.45
N GLY A 83 3.45 -31.46 8.29
CA GLY A 83 4.48 -31.12 9.28
C GLY A 83 4.82 -29.63 9.33
N LYS A 84 5.58 -29.20 10.35
CA LYS A 84 5.97 -27.80 10.60
C LYS A 84 6.78 -27.11 9.48
N ASN A 85 7.41 -27.92 8.63
CA ASN A 85 8.27 -27.49 7.52
C ASN A 85 7.51 -27.10 6.25
N TYR A 86 6.18 -27.15 6.28
CA TYR A 86 5.32 -26.72 5.18
C TYR A 86 4.92 -25.25 5.34
N ASP A 87 4.99 -24.50 4.24
CA ASP A 87 4.35 -23.20 4.06
C ASP A 87 3.25 -23.33 3.00
N PHE A 88 2.11 -22.69 3.21
CA PHE A 88 0.94 -22.81 2.36
C PHE A 88 0.54 -21.47 1.75
N ASN A 89 0.03 -21.50 0.53
CA ASN A 89 -0.56 -20.36 -0.15
C ASN A 89 -1.83 -20.80 -0.88
N VAL A 90 -2.93 -20.09 -0.63
CA VAL A 90 -4.21 -20.36 -1.27
C VAL A 90 -4.42 -19.35 -2.39
N VAL A 91 -4.52 -19.85 -3.62
CA VAL A 91 -4.91 -19.03 -4.77
C VAL A 91 -6.43 -19.09 -4.89
N GLU A 92 -7.09 -17.99 -4.54
CA GLU A 92 -8.55 -17.91 -4.38
C GLU A 92 -9.30 -18.51 -5.58
N ASN A 93 -10.20 -19.46 -5.30
CA ASN A 93 -11.04 -20.15 -6.27
C ASN A 93 -10.25 -20.84 -7.42
N LYS A 94 -8.97 -21.17 -7.20
CA LYS A 94 -8.12 -21.89 -8.16
C LYS A 94 -7.52 -23.15 -7.56
N PHE A 95 -6.55 -23.03 -6.65
CA PHE A 95 -5.81 -24.16 -6.09
C PHE A 95 -5.03 -23.73 -4.84
N ILE A 96 -4.39 -24.70 -4.19
CA ILE A 96 -3.53 -24.48 -3.03
C ILE A 96 -2.13 -24.97 -3.38
N LEU A 97 -1.12 -24.16 -3.09
CA LEU A 97 0.29 -24.53 -3.18
C LEU A 97 0.86 -24.73 -1.78
N SER A 98 1.69 -25.75 -1.61
CA SER A 98 2.56 -25.84 -0.45
C SER A 98 4.01 -25.91 -0.86
N LYS A 99 4.89 -25.27 -0.10
CA LYS A 99 6.33 -25.43 -0.20
C LYS A 99 6.83 -26.15 1.05
N TYR A 100 7.45 -27.31 0.85
CA TYR A 100 8.21 -27.99 1.90
C TYR A 100 9.67 -27.54 1.83
N LYS A 101 10.28 -27.29 2.98
CA LYS A 101 11.72 -27.10 3.10
C LYS A 101 12.23 -27.77 4.37
N GLU A 102 13.11 -28.73 4.22
CA GLU A 102 13.78 -29.37 5.35
C GLU A 102 14.64 -28.36 6.11
N GLU A 103 14.48 -28.32 7.42
CA GLU A 103 15.34 -27.56 8.31
C GLU A 103 16.63 -28.35 8.55
N PHE A 104 17.77 -27.68 8.51
CA PHE A 104 19.05 -28.29 8.84
C PHE A 104 19.11 -28.59 10.34
N ASP A 105 19.29 -29.86 10.70
CA ASP A 105 19.39 -30.30 12.09
C ASP A 105 20.85 -30.27 12.57
N TYR A 106 21.16 -29.31 13.42
CA TYR A 106 22.50 -29.16 14.01
C TYR A 106 22.87 -30.30 14.96
N ASN A 107 21.88 -31.03 15.49
CA ASN A 107 22.07 -32.09 16.47
C ASN A 107 22.07 -33.49 15.85
N LYS A 108 21.72 -33.61 14.56
CA LYS A 108 21.79 -34.87 13.83
C LYS A 108 23.24 -35.32 13.69
N THR A 109 23.52 -36.56 14.03
CA THR A 109 24.79 -37.21 13.71
C THR A 109 24.80 -37.55 12.21
N TYR A 110 25.73 -36.95 11.48
CA TYR A 110 25.98 -37.25 10.06
C TYR A 110 27.13 -38.26 9.95
N GLY A 111 27.09 -39.13 8.94
CA GLY A 111 28.12 -40.13 8.69
C GLY A 111 29.45 -39.53 8.22
N SER A 112 29.42 -38.31 7.66
CA SER A 112 30.63 -37.56 7.27
C SER A 112 30.43 -36.05 7.28
N SER A 113 31.54 -35.30 7.20
CA SER A 113 31.52 -33.84 7.03
C SER A 113 30.92 -33.43 5.68
N GLU A 114 31.12 -34.25 4.65
CA GLU A 114 30.55 -34.07 3.32
C GLU A 114 29.02 -34.18 3.36
N GLU A 115 28.48 -35.24 3.99
CA GLU A 115 27.03 -35.43 4.14
C GLU A 115 26.39 -34.27 4.90
N ARG A 116 27.04 -33.81 5.99
CA ARG A 116 26.60 -32.64 6.74
C ARG A 116 26.59 -31.37 5.87
N ASN A 117 27.65 -31.15 5.10
CA ASN A 117 27.75 -29.97 4.23
C ASN A 117 26.73 -30.01 3.09
N GLU A 118 26.45 -31.19 2.54
CA GLU A 118 25.45 -31.39 1.50
C GLU A 118 24.04 -31.11 2.02
N ALA A 119 23.65 -31.69 3.18
CA ALA A 119 22.37 -31.42 3.81
C ALA A 119 22.17 -29.93 4.14
N ARG A 120 23.25 -29.21 4.47
CA ARG A 120 23.21 -27.76 4.74
C ARG A 120 23.06 -26.92 3.46
N ARG A 121 23.75 -27.31 2.37
CA ARG A 121 23.76 -26.56 1.11
C ARG A 121 22.51 -26.82 0.27
N ASN A 122 22.02 -28.05 0.27
CA ASN A 122 20.93 -28.52 -0.58
C ASN A 122 19.82 -29.17 0.27
N PRO A 123 19.16 -28.42 1.17
CA PRO A 123 18.08 -28.98 1.97
C PRO A 123 16.97 -29.50 1.06
N LYS A 124 16.38 -30.66 1.43
CA LYS A 124 15.27 -31.23 0.68
C LYS A 124 14.13 -30.22 0.60
N GLN A 125 13.73 -29.89 -0.62
CA GLN A 125 12.62 -28.98 -0.87
C GLN A 125 11.77 -29.47 -2.03
N PHE A 126 10.47 -29.22 -1.96
CA PHE A 126 9.53 -29.52 -3.03
C PHE A 126 8.27 -28.69 -2.90
N ILE A 127 7.50 -28.65 -3.97
CA ILE A 127 6.21 -27.99 -4.06
C ILE A 127 5.14 -29.04 -4.31
N SER A 128 4.04 -28.94 -3.57
CA SER A 128 2.85 -29.76 -3.79
C SER A 128 1.71 -28.87 -4.27
N LEU A 129 0.94 -29.39 -5.24
CA LEU A 129 -0.26 -28.75 -5.77
C LEU A 129 -1.48 -29.50 -5.25
N TYR A 130 -2.39 -28.80 -4.59
CA TYR A 130 -3.65 -29.36 -4.10
C TYR A 130 -4.83 -28.67 -4.78
N ASN A 131 -5.93 -29.40 -4.94
CA ASN A 131 -7.21 -28.77 -5.22
C ASN A 131 -7.76 -28.05 -3.97
N LEU A 132 -8.85 -27.30 -4.16
CA LEU A 132 -9.56 -26.60 -3.09
C LEU A 132 -10.27 -27.54 -2.09
N ALA A 133 -10.32 -28.85 -2.38
CA ALA A 133 -10.75 -29.88 -1.43
C ALA A 133 -9.58 -30.42 -0.57
N GLY A 134 -8.36 -29.88 -0.73
CA GLY A 134 -7.18 -30.29 0.03
C GLY A 134 -6.53 -31.59 -0.46
N GLN A 135 -6.93 -32.11 -1.61
CA GLN A 135 -6.39 -33.33 -2.17
C GLN A 135 -5.16 -33.01 -3.03
N SER A 136 -4.07 -33.74 -2.83
CA SER A 136 -2.88 -33.60 -3.67
C SER A 136 -3.19 -34.06 -5.09
N ILE A 137 -2.87 -33.22 -6.07
CA ILE A 137 -3.14 -33.45 -7.49
C ILE A 137 -2.01 -34.22 -8.17
N TYR A 138 -0.81 -34.19 -7.59
CA TYR A 138 0.36 -34.87 -8.11
C TYR A 138 1.13 -35.55 -6.98
N LYS A 139 1.16 -36.89 -7.03
CA LYS A 139 1.68 -37.73 -5.93
C LYS A 139 3.16 -37.50 -5.66
N ASP A 140 3.95 -37.29 -6.71
CA ASP A 140 5.41 -37.25 -6.60
C ASP A 140 5.93 -35.88 -6.16
N ASN A 141 5.05 -34.87 -6.08
CA ASN A 141 5.43 -33.46 -5.88
C ASN A 141 6.33 -32.93 -7.02
N PHE A 142 6.67 -31.65 -6.94
CA PHE A 142 7.51 -30.98 -7.92
C PHE A 142 8.78 -30.45 -7.23
N ALA A 143 9.94 -30.61 -7.84
CA ALA A 143 11.16 -29.97 -7.33
C ALA A 143 11.07 -28.44 -7.49
N LYS A 144 10.50 -27.99 -8.61
CA LYS A 144 10.11 -26.59 -8.86
C LYS A 144 8.76 -26.58 -9.59
N LEU A 145 7.95 -25.56 -9.30
CA LEU A 145 6.66 -25.34 -9.93
C LEU A 145 6.42 -23.83 -9.99
N SER A 146 6.12 -23.33 -11.18
CA SER A 146 5.82 -21.93 -11.41
C SER A 146 4.59 -21.80 -12.29
N ILE A 147 3.75 -20.81 -11.99
CA ILE A 147 2.67 -20.42 -12.90
C ILE A 147 3.31 -19.76 -14.11
N LEU A 148 3.04 -20.30 -15.28
CA LEU A 148 3.49 -19.74 -16.55
C LEU A 148 2.48 -18.71 -17.05
N ASP A 149 1.18 -19.03 -17.04
CA ASP A 149 0.09 -18.10 -17.40
C ASP A 149 -1.28 -18.60 -16.90
N THR A 150 -2.33 -17.80 -17.08
CA THR A 150 -3.73 -18.14 -16.79
C THR A 150 -4.64 -17.74 -17.94
N MET A 151 -5.60 -18.58 -18.31
CA MET A 151 -6.42 -18.33 -19.50
C MET A 151 -7.85 -18.89 -19.45
N GLY A 152 -8.65 -18.47 -20.42
CA GLY A 152 -10.07 -18.78 -20.50
C GLY A 152 -10.89 -18.09 -19.40
N ARG A 153 -12.20 -18.32 -19.38
CA ARG A 153 -13.10 -17.79 -18.34
C ARG A 153 -13.76 -18.95 -17.60
N SER A 154 -13.55 -19.00 -16.28
CA SER A 154 -14.18 -20.02 -15.43
C SER A 154 -15.70 -19.88 -15.47
N VAL A 155 -16.39 -21.01 -15.61
CA VAL A 155 -17.87 -21.07 -15.59
C VAL A 155 -18.39 -20.89 -14.16
N LYS A 156 -17.62 -21.37 -13.17
CA LYS A 156 -17.97 -21.27 -11.75
C LYS A 156 -17.68 -19.87 -11.18
N HIS A 157 -16.59 -19.24 -11.64
CA HIS A 157 -16.08 -17.98 -11.13
C HIS A 157 -15.70 -17.07 -12.30
N ASN A 158 -16.69 -16.33 -12.84
CA ASN A 158 -16.55 -15.57 -14.08
C ASN A 158 -15.47 -14.45 -14.11
N LYS A 159 -14.84 -14.13 -12.98
CA LYS A 159 -13.69 -13.20 -12.87
C LYS A 159 -12.34 -13.92 -12.92
N ASN A 160 -12.34 -15.25 -12.88
CA ASN A 160 -11.15 -16.07 -12.85
C ASN A 160 -10.92 -16.81 -14.16
N ALA A 161 -9.65 -17.12 -14.40
CA ALA A 161 -9.24 -17.99 -15.48
C ALA A 161 -9.76 -19.41 -15.31
N LYS A 162 -10.23 -20.03 -16.39
CA LYS A 162 -10.62 -21.44 -16.38
C LYS A 162 -9.40 -22.35 -16.24
N TYR A 163 -8.29 -21.97 -16.84
CA TYR A 163 -7.07 -22.76 -16.88
C TYR A 163 -5.91 -22.01 -16.26
N THR A 164 -5.00 -22.74 -15.62
CA THR A 164 -3.71 -22.24 -15.18
C THR A 164 -2.64 -23.13 -15.75
N LEU A 165 -1.71 -22.54 -16.50
CA LEU A 165 -0.61 -23.26 -17.11
C LEU A 165 0.58 -23.22 -16.17
N PHE A 166 1.18 -24.38 -15.93
CA PHE A 166 2.34 -24.53 -15.08
C PHE A 166 3.55 -24.98 -15.90
N VAL A 167 4.71 -24.50 -15.48
CA VAL A 167 6.00 -25.12 -15.79
C VAL A 167 6.57 -25.73 -14.51
N SER A 168 7.08 -26.95 -14.60
CA SER A 168 7.63 -27.66 -13.45
C SER A 168 8.91 -28.40 -13.79
N THR A 169 9.73 -28.67 -12.78
CA THR A 169 10.80 -29.66 -12.86
C THR A 169 10.59 -30.76 -11.84
N ASN A 170 10.83 -32.01 -12.23
CA ASN A 170 10.88 -33.14 -11.30
C ASN A 170 12.26 -33.22 -10.60
N PHE A 171 12.47 -34.23 -9.75
CA PHE A 171 13.72 -34.39 -8.99
C PHE A 171 14.91 -34.87 -9.84
N ASP A 172 14.66 -35.40 -11.03
CA ASP A 172 15.68 -35.75 -12.02
C ASP A 172 16.06 -34.56 -12.91
N GLY A 173 15.49 -33.37 -12.65
CA GLY A 173 15.74 -32.15 -13.42
C GLY A 173 14.96 -32.04 -14.73
N LYS A 174 14.04 -32.98 -15.02
CA LYS A 174 13.25 -32.96 -16.26
C LYS A 174 12.09 -31.98 -16.17
N PHE A 175 11.83 -31.28 -17.26
CA PHE A 175 10.83 -30.25 -17.41
C PHE A 175 9.48 -30.81 -17.86
N SER A 176 8.40 -30.23 -17.32
CA SER A 176 7.04 -30.48 -17.79
C SER A 176 6.26 -29.18 -17.89
N VAL A 177 5.31 -29.14 -18.82
CA VAL A 177 4.35 -28.06 -18.99
C VAL A 177 2.95 -28.66 -19.02
N PHE A 178 2.06 -28.19 -18.14
CA PHE A 178 0.73 -28.78 -18.00
C PHE A 178 -0.34 -27.75 -17.67
N GLU A 179 -1.56 -28.06 -18.10
CA GLU A 179 -2.78 -27.34 -17.80
C GLU A 179 -3.41 -27.88 -16.52
N PHE A 180 -3.73 -26.97 -15.60
CA PHE A 180 -4.65 -27.23 -14.50
C PHE A 180 -6.01 -26.58 -14.81
N ASP A 181 -7.08 -27.37 -14.83
CA ASP A 181 -8.45 -26.89 -15.00
C ASP A 181 -9.00 -26.46 -13.63
N ASN A 182 -9.15 -25.15 -13.43
CA ASN A 182 -9.64 -24.54 -12.20
C ASN A 182 -11.11 -24.88 -11.93
N ASP A 183 -11.91 -25.20 -12.95
CA ASP A 183 -13.30 -25.59 -12.75
C ASP A 183 -13.40 -27.07 -12.34
N LYS A 184 -12.61 -27.94 -12.97
CA LYS A 184 -12.60 -29.38 -12.69
C LYS A 184 -11.69 -29.79 -11.54
N GLN A 185 -10.78 -28.91 -11.13
CA GLN A 185 -9.83 -29.13 -10.03
C GLN A 185 -8.88 -30.32 -10.28
N ILE A 186 -8.37 -30.45 -11.51
CA ILE A 186 -7.46 -31.53 -11.94
C ILE A 186 -6.41 -31.00 -12.93
N ILE A 187 -5.31 -31.74 -13.09
CA ILE A 187 -4.45 -31.60 -14.28
C ILE A 187 -5.20 -32.20 -15.47
N SER A 188 -5.67 -31.35 -16.37
CA SER A 188 -6.49 -31.75 -17.52
C SER A 188 -5.64 -32.20 -18.71
N LYS A 189 -4.42 -31.66 -18.85
CA LYS A 189 -3.57 -31.91 -20.00
C LYS A 189 -2.09 -31.70 -19.68
N TRP A 190 -1.23 -32.60 -20.15
CA TRP A 190 0.21 -32.40 -20.22
C TRP A 190 0.58 -32.01 -21.65
N PHE A 191 1.22 -30.85 -21.82
CA PHE A 191 1.74 -30.41 -23.12
C PHE A 191 3.13 -30.97 -23.35
N LEU A 192 3.98 -30.87 -22.32
CA LEU A 192 5.30 -31.47 -22.25
C LEU A 192 5.38 -32.25 -20.95
N LYS A 193 5.95 -33.45 -21.00
CA LYS A 193 6.16 -34.28 -19.80
C LYS A 193 7.55 -34.90 -19.82
N ASP A 194 8.32 -34.61 -18.78
CA ASP A 194 9.65 -35.15 -18.51
C ASP A 194 10.67 -34.90 -19.66
N TYR A 195 10.74 -33.66 -20.15
CA TYR A 195 11.70 -33.20 -21.16
C TYR A 195 13.06 -32.82 -20.55
N GLU A 196 14.17 -33.18 -21.18
CA GLU A 196 15.53 -32.82 -20.72
C GLU A 196 15.83 -31.31 -20.79
N LYS A 197 15.18 -30.57 -21.71
CA LYS A 197 15.38 -29.13 -21.89
C LYS A 197 14.07 -28.40 -22.14
N PHE A 198 13.90 -27.25 -21.47
CA PHE A 198 12.87 -26.26 -21.77
C PHE A 198 13.40 -24.85 -21.44
N SER A 199 13.52 -23.98 -22.44
CA SER A 199 14.10 -22.63 -22.27
C SER A 199 13.50 -21.62 -23.25
N LEU A 200 13.35 -20.36 -22.84
CA LEU A 200 12.96 -19.28 -23.76
C LEU A 200 14.00 -19.11 -24.88
N GLN A 201 13.55 -18.84 -26.11
CA GLN A 201 14.44 -18.54 -27.22
C GLN A 201 15.19 -17.20 -26.97
N ARG A 202 16.50 -17.15 -27.30
CA ARG A 202 17.32 -15.93 -27.13
C ARG A 202 16.86 -14.84 -28.11
N GLY A 203 16.56 -13.64 -27.59
CA GLY A 203 16.18 -12.45 -28.38
C GLY A 203 14.78 -11.92 -28.09
N SER A 204 13.96 -12.70 -27.40
CA SER A 204 12.61 -12.33 -26.96
C SER A 204 12.66 -11.36 -25.77
N SER A 205 11.87 -10.28 -25.82
CA SER A 205 11.85 -9.24 -24.78
C SER A 205 11.22 -9.71 -23.46
N ILE A 206 11.62 -9.10 -22.33
CA ILE A 206 11.36 -9.55 -20.95
C ILE A 206 9.89 -9.46 -20.50
N ILE A 207 9.00 -8.86 -21.30
CA ILE A 207 7.58 -8.67 -20.96
C ILE A 207 6.73 -9.20 -22.10
N MET A 208 6.34 -10.47 -22.07
CA MET A 208 5.41 -11.03 -23.06
C MET A 208 4.34 -11.89 -22.40
N ARG A 209 3.13 -11.80 -22.95
CA ARG A 209 2.05 -12.77 -22.76
C ARG A 209 2.42 -14.04 -23.54
N MET A 210 1.87 -15.20 -23.17
CA MET A 210 2.30 -16.48 -23.74
C MET A 210 2.00 -16.66 -25.23
N ASP A 211 1.04 -15.92 -25.77
CA ASP A 211 0.71 -15.89 -27.21
C ASP A 211 1.88 -15.39 -28.08
N ASP A 212 2.85 -14.68 -27.50
CA ASP A 212 4.00 -14.13 -28.21
C ASP A 212 5.35 -14.83 -27.86
N ALA A 213 5.33 -15.88 -27.02
CA ALA A 213 6.55 -16.49 -26.50
C ALA A 213 6.90 -17.81 -27.20
N GLU A 214 8.13 -17.88 -27.74
CA GLU A 214 8.69 -19.11 -28.32
C GLU A 214 9.68 -19.78 -27.36
N PHE A 215 9.49 -21.07 -27.12
CA PHE A 215 10.32 -21.88 -26.23
C PHE A 215 11.06 -22.95 -27.01
N ILE A 216 12.32 -23.21 -26.65
CA ILE A 216 13.07 -24.37 -27.12
C ILE A 216 12.86 -25.50 -26.13
N ALA A 217 12.37 -26.64 -26.61
CA ALA A 217 12.20 -27.86 -25.85
C ALA A 217 12.98 -29.02 -26.48
N LYS A 218 13.48 -29.95 -25.64
CA LYS A 218 14.15 -31.17 -26.08
C LYS A 218 13.70 -32.34 -25.23
N LYS A 219 13.09 -33.36 -25.84
CA LYS A 219 12.52 -34.51 -25.11
C LYS A 219 13.61 -35.29 -24.38
N ASP A 220 14.65 -35.65 -25.12
CA ASP A 220 15.86 -36.27 -24.60
C ASP A 220 17.10 -35.72 -25.31
N TRP A 221 18.30 -36.00 -24.79
CA TRP A 221 19.54 -35.46 -25.38
C TRP A 221 19.84 -35.96 -26.80
N SER A 222 19.17 -37.03 -27.26
CA SER A 222 19.31 -37.57 -28.62
C SER A 222 18.31 -36.97 -29.62
N ALA A 223 17.16 -36.48 -29.14
CA ALA A 223 16.12 -35.87 -29.96
C ALA A 223 16.56 -34.55 -30.62
N ASP A 224 15.86 -34.12 -31.66
CA ASP A 224 16.05 -32.77 -32.21
C ASP A 224 15.38 -31.72 -31.32
N GLU A 225 15.92 -30.49 -31.35
CA GLU A 225 15.31 -29.38 -30.62
C GLU A 225 14.00 -28.98 -31.30
N GLN A 226 13.00 -28.65 -30.48
CA GLN A 226 11.69 -28.21 -30.95
C GLN A 226 11.45 -26.79 -30.50
N LEU A 227 11.02 -25.94 -31.43
CA LEU A 227 10.43 -24.65 -31.13
C LEU A 227 8.96 -24.87 -30.78
N ILE A 228 8.60 -24.52 -29.56
CA ILE A 228 7.27 -24.67 -28.97
C ILE A 228 6.65 -23.29 -28.84
N THR A 229 5.46 -23.11 -29.40
CA THR A 229 4.64 -21.91 -29.20
C THR A 229 3.29 -22.30 -28.61
N PHE A 230 2.68 -21.37 -27.89
CA PHE A 230 1.37 -21.57 -27.30
C PHE A 230 0.42 -20.51 -27.84
N GLU A 231 -0.72 -20.92 -28.35
CA GLU A 231 -1.76 -20.02 -28.84
C GLU A 231 -3.05 -20.26 -28.07
N VAL A 232 -3.74 -19.16 -27.72
CA VAL A 232 -5.06 -19.23 -27.09
C VAL A 232 -6.12 -18.96 -28.14
N VAL A 233 -6.84 -20.00 -28.53
CA VAL A 233 -7.93 -19.89 -29.52
C VAL A 233 -9.22 -20.38 -28.87
N ASN A 234 -10.25 -19.53 -28.82
CA ASN A 234 -11.58 -19.88 -28.29
C ASN A 234 -11.55 -20.47 -26.87
N ASN A 235 -10.74 -19.89 -25.96
CA ASN A 235 -10.53 -20.37 -24.59
C ASN A 235 -9.87 -21.76 -24.48
N LEU A 236 -9.20 -22.25 -25.52
CA LEU A 236 -8.38 -23.46 -25.49
C LEU A 236 -6.91 -23.11 -25.67
N VAL A 237 -6.04 -23.75 -24.90
CA VAL A 237 -4.59 -23.72 -25.15
C VAL A 237 -4.28 -24.68 -26.30
N LYS A 238 -3.70 -24.16 -27.37
CA LYS A 238 -3.04 -24.98 -28.40
C LYS A 238 -1.54 -24.86 -28.23
N MET A 239 -0.85 -25.99 -28.27
CA MET A 239 0.61 -26.04 -28.34
C MET A 239 0.98 -26.42 -29.77
N ASN A 240 1.78 -25.58 -30.41
CA ASN A 240 2.38 -25.87 -31.71
C ASN A 240 3.86 -26.20 -31.48
N SER A 241 4.39 -27.15 -32.25
CA SER A 241 5.80 -27.55 -32.17
C SER A 241 6.40 -27.67 -33.56
N LYS A 242 7.59 -27.09 -33.78
CA LYS A 242 8.35 -27.22 -35.02
C LYS A 242 9.77 -27.67 -34.72
N VAL A 243 10.26 -28.70 -35.41
CA VAL A 243 11.65 -29.17 -35.27
C VAL A 243 12.60 -28.09 -35.81
N ILE A 244 13.63 -27.75 -35.03
CA ILE A 244 14.69 -26.84 -35.41
C ILE A 244 15.76 -27.68 -36.13
N PRO A 245 16.00 -27.47 -37.43
CA PRO A 245 17.01 -28.23 -38.16
C PRO A 245 18.40 -27.96 -37.57
N LYS A 246 19.17 -29.03 -37.33
CA LYS A 246 20.59 -28.93 -36.97
C LYS A 246 21.32 -28.21 -38.10
N LYS A 247 22.15 -27.21 -37.78
CA LYS A 247 23.04 -26.54 -38.74
C LYS A 247 23.89 -27.61 -39.44
N GLY A 248 23.52 -27.98 -40.67
CA GLY A 248 24.18 -29.04 -41.43
C GLY A 248 23.31 -29.78 -42.45
N ASN A 249 21.98 -29.77 -42.33
CA ASN A 249 21.11 -30.41 -43.34
C ASN A 249 20.52 -29.36 -44.30
N SER A 250 20.65 -29.66 -45.58
CA SER A 250 20.28 -28.82 -46.73
C SER A 250 18.80 -28.44 -46.74
N ALA A 251 18.50 -27.31 -47.38
CA ALA A 251 17.20 -26.65 -47.45
C ALA A 251 16.10 -27.44 -48.21
N ASP A 252 16.33 -28.69 -48.59
CA ASP A 252 15.43 -29.45 -49.49
C ASP A 252 14.47 -30.43 -48.81
N ASP A 253 14.56 -30.65 -47.49
CA ASP A 253 13.57 -31.49 -46.77
C ASP A 253 12.37 -30.68 -46.24
N MET A 254 12.20 -29.44 -46.71
CA MET A 254 11.08 -28.58 -46.35
C MET A 254 9.83 -28.94 -47.14
N LEU A 255 9.15 -30.04 -46.80
CA LEU A 255 7.71 -30.19 -47.07
C LEU A 255 7.09 -31.33 -46.24
N THR A 256 5.98 -30.99 -45.59
CA THR A 256 4.95 -31.87 -44.99
C THR A 256 5.20 -32.44 -43.58
N ASN A 257 4.58 -31.79 -42.58
CA ASN A 257 3.54 -32.38 -41.74
C ASN A 257 3.04 -31.38 -40.69
N SER A 258 2.36 -30.32 -41.15
CA SER A 258 1.47 -29.51 -40.31
C SER A 258 0.12 -30.20 -40.26
N ILE A 259 -0.23 -30.82 -39.11
CA ILE A 259 -1.60 -31.27 -38.88
C ILE A 259 -2.37 -30.10 -38.28
N SER A 260 -3.03 -29.32 -39.14
CA SER A 260 -3.96 -28.24 -38.76
C SER A 260 -5.37 -28.60 -39.21
N GLY A 261 -6.31 -28.67 -38.26
CA GLY A 261 -7.75 -28.73 -38.55
C GLY A 261 -8.38 -27.35 -38.37
N ASP A 262 -8.99 -26.83 -39.42
CA ASP A 262 -9.64 -25.51 -39.51
C ASP A 262 -11.16 -25.60 -39.33
N LEU A 263 -11.75 -24.64 -38.60
CA LEU A 263 -13.11 -24.14 -38.82
C LEU A 263 -13.16 -22.63 -38.50
N ARG A 264 -13.60 -21.85 -39.50
CA ARG A 264 -13.59 -20.36 -39.57
C ARG A 264 -14.75 -19.70 -38.82
N GLY A 265 -14.53 -18.45 -38.38
CA GLY A 265 -15.57 -17.50 -38.00
C GLY A 265 -15.01 -16.07 -37.84
N ASP A 266 -15.63 -15.13 -38.57
CA ASP A 266 -15.28 -13.72 -38.85
C ASP A 266 -15.47 -12.73 -37.67
N PRO A 267 -14.60 -11.71 -37.47
CA PRO A 267 -14.86 -10.57 -36.61
C PRO A 267 -14.99 -9.24 -37.40
N THR A 268 -16.15 -8.60 -37.30
CA THR A 268 -16.33 -7.17 -37.58
C THR A 268 -16.78 -6.44 -36.31
N ALA A 269 -16.04 -5.39 -35.93
CA ALA A 269 -16.55 -4.24 -35.18
C ALA A 269 -15.50 -3.12 -35.14
N ASP A 270 -15.86 -1.99 -35.76
CA ASP A 270 -15.12 -0.73 -35.85
C ASP A 270 -14.88 -0.03 -34.50
N ILE A 271 -13.78 0.72 -34.42
CA ILE A 271 -13.50 1.70 -33.35
C ILE A 271 -13.57 3.12 -33.96
N VAL A 272 -14.44 3.96 -33.39
CA VAL A 272 -14.57 5.40 -33.69
C VAL A 272 -13.70 6.21 -32.73
N ILE A 273 -12.96 7.18 -33.26
CA ILE A 273 -12.20 8.19 -32.49
C ILE A 273 -13.04 9.47 -32.37
N SER A 274 -13.16 10.02 -31.15
CA SER A 274 -13.83 11.30 -30.88
C SER A 274 -12.82 12.45 -30.69
N GLU A 275 -13.03 13.58 -31.37
CA GLU A 275 -12.26 14.81 -31.25
C GLU A 275 -12.66 15.64 -30.01
N GLY A 276 -11.68 16.19 -29.30
CA GLY A 276 -11.85 17.08 -28.15
C GLY A 276 -12.01 18.55 -28.56
N GLY A 277 -13.06 19.20 -28.04
CA GLY A 277 -13.37 20.61 -28.27
C GLY A 277 -12.43 21.60 -27.56
N ARG A 278 -12.21 22.75 -28.20
CA ARG A 278 -11.53 23.93 -27.63
C ARG A 278 -12.47 24.75 -26.75
N ILE A 279 -11.96 25.24 -25.63
CA ILE A 279 -12.60 26.23 -24.76
C ILE A 279 -12.08 27.63 -25.13
N GLU A 280 -12.96 28.61 -25.29
CA GLU A 280 -12.60 30.02 -25.51
C GLU A 280 -12.17 30.74 -24.21
N PRO A 281 -11.19 31.66 -24.25
CA PRO A 281 -10.82 32.44 -23.07
C PRO A 281 -11.68 33.71 -22.91
N SER A 282 -12.27 33.84 -21.73
CA SER A 282 -12.90 35.07 -21.22
C SER A 282 -11.91 36.26 -21.17
N LYS A 283 -12.38 37.48 -21.45
CA LYS A 283 -11.61 38.74 -21.42
C LYS A 283 -10.76 38.88 -20.14
N ALA A 284 -9.43 38.81 -20.29
CA ALA A 284 -8.48 38.94 -19.20
C ALA A 284 -8.33 40.40 -18.76
N LEU A 285 -8.49 40.66 -17.46
CA LEU A 285 -7.97 41.86 -16.81
C LEU A 285 -6.45 41.95 -17.04
N LYS A 286 -5.92 43.12 -17.44
CA LYS A 286 -4.47 43.34 -17.57
C LYS A 286 -3.82 43.34 -16.18
N ILE A 287 -3.34 42.19 -15.74
CA ILE A 287 -2.60 42.04 -14.47
C ILE A 287 -1.27 42.80 -14.59
N LYS A 288 -0.99 43.72 -13.66
CA LYS A 288 0.34 44.34 -13.52
C LYS A 288 1.17 43.49 -12.56
N LYS A 289 2.32 42.97 -13.01
CA LYS A 289 3.21 42.18 -12.16
C LYS A 289 4.47 42.96 -11.80
N TYR A 290 4.88 42.88 -10.55
CA TYR A 290 6.12 43.46 -10.04
C TYR A 290 6.98 42.42 -9.35
N PHE A 291 8.28 42.51 -9.55
CA PHE A 291 9.30 41.75 -8.82
C PHE A 291 9.94 42.66 -7.78
N THR A 292 10.02 42.20 -6.53
CA THR A 292 10.48 43.02 -5.40
C THR A 292 11.52 42.32 -4.57
N ARG A 293 12.41 43.11 -3.95
CA ARG A 293 13.42 42.63 -2.99
C ARG A 293 13.93 43.75 -2.11
N PHE A 294 14.35 43.41 -0.90
CA PHE A 294 15.22 44.24 -0.07
C PHE A 294 16.69 43.96 -0.41
N LYS A 295 17.53 44.98 -0.24
CA LYS A 295 19.00 44.89 -0.33
C LYS A 295 19.61 45.61 0.87
N LEU A 296 20.60 45.01 1.52
CA LEU A 296 21.36 45.58 2.63
C LEU A 296 22.82 45.67 2.19
N VAL A 297 23.35 46.89 2.07
CA VAL A 297 24.74 47.17 1.70
C VAL A 297 25.26 48.26 2.64
N ASP A 298 26.38 48.01 3.31
CA ASP A 298 27.03 48.98 4.20
C ASP A 298 26.10 49.62 5.24
N GLY A 299 25.18 48.81 5.81
CA GLY A 299 24.20 49.27 6.79
C GLY A 299 23.01 50.05 6.22
N LYS A 300 22.99 50.33 4.92
CA LYS A 300 21.86 50.96 4.22
C LYS A 300 20.95 49.90 3.63
N ILE A 301 19.64 50.07 3.84
CA ILE A 301 18.62 49.19 3.30
C ILE A 301 17.93 49.91 2.14
N SER A 302 17.77 49.21 1.03
CA SER A 302 16.99 49.69 -0.11
C SER A 302 15.91 48.68 -0.48
N PHE A 303 14.74 49.18 -0.87
CA PHE A 303 13.67 48.40 -1.47
C PHE A 303 13.71 48.59 -2.99
N ILE A 304 13.78 47.48 -3.72
CA ILE A 304 13.88 47.44 -5.18
C ILE A 304 12.59 46.86 -5.73
N LYS A 305 12.00 47.52 -6.72
CA LYS A 305 10.76 47.11 -7.40
C LYS A 305 10.95 47.20 -8.92
N ASN A 306 10.76 46.08 -9.61
CA ASN A 306 10.88 45.94 -11.07
C ASN A 306 9.52 45.59 -11.66
N ASP A 307 9.12 46.19 -12.78
CA ASP A 307 7.97 45.72 -13.55
C ASP A 307 8.36 44.59 -14.53
N ILE A 308 7.38 44.06 -15.28
CA ILE A 308 7.59 43.01 -16.29
C ILE A 308 8.53 43.43 -17.44
N TYR A 309 8.77 44.73 -17.61
CA TYR A 309 9.66 45.29 -18.61
C TYR A 309 11.04 45.63 -18.02
N GLN A 310 11.33 45.13 -16.81
CA GLN A 310 12.57 45.35 -16.08
C GLN A 310 12.86 46.83 -15.75
N LYS A 311 11.83 47.69 -15.73
CA LYS A 311 12.00 49.06 -15.24
C LYS A 311 12.16 49.02 -13.72
N GLU A 312 13.38 49.29 -13.26
CA GLU A 312 13.75 49.27 -11.85
C GLU A 312 13.42 50.59 -11.15
N THR A 313 12.82 50.49 -9.97
CA THR A 313 12.64 51.59 -9.01
C THR A 313 13.38 51.21 -7.73
N VAL A 314 14.31 52.06 -7.30
CA VAL A 314 15.05 51.89 -6.05
C VAL A 314 14.60 52.97 -5.06
N LYS A 315 14.27 52.56 -3.85
CA LYS A 315 13.85 53.43 -2.76
C LYS A 315 14.69 53.14 -1.52
N ASP A 316 15.31 54.16 -0.94
CA ASP A 316 15.95 54.04 0.37
C ASP A 316 14.90 53.70 1.42
N PHE A 317 15.24 52.73 2.27
CA PHE A 317 14.32 52.17 3.23
C PHE A 317 14.85 52.40 4.65
N ILE A 318 14.03 53.07 5.47
CA ILE A 318 14.36 53.41 6.85
C ILE A 318 13.52 52.54 7.78
N LEU A 319 14.17 51.85 8.70
CA LEU A 319 13.48 51.05 9.72
C LEU A 319 12.78 51.94 10.75
N PRO A 320 11.75 51.43 11.44
CA PRO A 320 11.15 52.13 12.58
C PRO A 320 12.19 52.50 13.66
N ALA A 321 11.92 53.56 14.40
CA ALA A 321 12.77 53.96 15.53
C ALA A 321 12.91 52.82 16.55
N GLY A 322 14.13 52.60 17.06
CA GLY A 322 14.43 51.50 17.99
C GLY A 322 14.62 50.14 17.32
N ALA A 323 14.50 50.04 15.98
CA ALA A 323 14.76 48.79 15.28
C ALA A 323 16.23 48.39 15.33
N THR A 324 16.48 47.12 15.63
CA THR A 324 17.80 46.49 15.71
C THR A 324 17.82 45.19 14.89
N ASN A 325 19.02 44.65 14.67
CA ASN A 325 19.25 43.36 14.03
C ASN A 325 18.54 43.15 12.67
N PRO A 326 18.63 44.09 11.72
CA PRO A 326 18.03 43.90 10.40
C PRO A 326 18.67 42.73 9.65
N LYS A 327 17.85 41.84 9.12
CA LYS A 327 18.29 40.68 8.33
C LYS A 327 17.43 40.53 7.09
N ILE A 328 18.09 40.19 5.99
CA ILE A 328 17.40 39.83 4.74
C ILE A 328 17.35 38.32 4.67
N GLU A 329 16.14 37.77 4.55
CA GLU A 329 15.90 36.34 4.50
C GLU A 329 15.23 35.99 3.19
N ASN A 330 15.85 35.09 2.43
CA ASN A 330 15.33 34.67 1.13
C ASN A 330 13.99 33.96 1.30
N LEU A 331 12.99 34.46 0.57
CA LEU A 331 11.61 34.01 0.62
C LEU A 331 10.98 34.32 -0.74
N TYR A 332 10.86 33.30 -1.58
CA TYR A 332 10.31 33.44 -2.93
C TYR A 332 8.80 33.14 -2.90
N PHE A 333 7.96 34.16 -3.08
CA PHE A 333 6.51 33.95 -3.13
C PHE A 333 5.76 35.06 -3.89
N SER A 334 4.53 34.77 -4.30
CA SER A 334 3.59 35.75 -4.84
C SER A 334 2.61 36.22 -3.75
N LEU A 335 2.50 37.53 -3.57
CA LEU A 335 1.46 38.14 -2.73
C LEU A 335 0.08 38.03 -3.41
N PRO A 336 -1.01 37.96 -2.63
CA PRO A 336 -2.38 37.97 -3.16
C PRO A 336 -2.63 39.19 -4.04
N LYS A 337 -3.44 39.01 -5.10
CA LYS A 337 -3.86 40.12 -5.96
C LYS A 337 -4.65 41.14 -5.14
N ASN A 338 -4.33 42.41 -5.29
CA ASN A 338 -5.14 43.49 -4.73
C ASN A 338 -6.31 43.86 -5.66
N LYS A 339 -7.17 44.79 -5.22
CA LYS A 339 -8.33 45.28 -6.00
C LYS A 339 -7.96 45.84 -7.38
N ASP A 340 -6.70 46.28 -7.56
CA ASP A 340 -6.18 46.84 -8.81
C ASP A 340 -5.55 45.80 -9.74
N SER A 341 -5.74 44.50 -9.45
CA SER A 341 -5.14 43.38 -10.19
C SER A 341 -3.60 43.44 -10.25
N VAL A 342 -2.96 43.97 -9.21
CA VAL A 342 -1.50 43.97 -9.08
C VAL A 342 -1.03 42.69 -8.39
N GLU A 343 -0.06 42.01 -9.00
CA GLU A 343 0.63 40.84 -8.44
C GLU A 343 2.05 41.25 -8.06
N PHE A 344 2.48 40.98 -6.82
CA PHE A 344 3.86 41.15 -6.40
C PHE A 344 4.50 39.80 -6.21
N GLN A 345 5.64 39.59 -6.86
CA GLN A 345 6.54 38.47 -6.59
C GLN A 345 7.71 39.03 -5.80
N THR A 346 7.98 38.49 -4.62
CA THR A 346 9.16 38.88 -3.84
C THR A 346 10.13 37.72 -3.75
N SER A 347 11.42 38.04 -3.70
CA SER A 347 12.50 37.07 -3.52
C SER A 347 13.03 37.00 -2.09
N ASN A 348 12.69 37.97 -1.24
CA ASN A 348 13.10 38.00 0.15
C ASN A 348 12.15 38.83 1.04
N VAL A 349 12.41 38.77 2.34
CA VAL A 349 11.80 39.64 3.36
C VAL A 349 12.90 40.30 4.19
N LEU A 350 12.53 41.38 4.85
CA LEU A 350 13.39 42.08 5.81
C LEU A 350 12.84 41.85 7.22
N THR A 351 13.59 41.15 8.06
CA THR A 351 13.26 40.93 9.47
C THR A 351 14.06 41.89 10.35
N PHE A 352 13.46 42.29 11.47
CA PHE A 352 14.04 43.24 12.42
C PHE A 352 13.46 43.03 13.82
N GLN A 353 14.05 43.66 14.84
CA GLN A 353 13.58 43.58 16.21
C GLN A 353 13.38 44.96 16.83
N VAL A 354 12.34 45.11 17.64
CA VAL A 354 12.12 46.27 18.55
C VAL A 354 11.79 45.70 19.91
N ASP A 355 12.52 46.08 20.96
CA ASP A 355 12.35 45.55 22.33
C ASP A 355 12.27 44.02 22.38
N GLU A 356 13.21 43.35 21.70
CA GLU A 356 13.29 41.89 21.54
C GLU A 356 12.11 41.21 20.80
N LYS A 357 11.15 42.00 20.29
CA LYS A 357 10.01 41.50 19.50
C LYS A 357 10.29 41.65 18.00
N PHE A 358 9.94 40.61 17.24
CA PHE A 358 10.22 40.51 15.82
C PHE A 358 9.14 41.14 14.95
N GLY A 359 9.57 41.97 14.00
CA GLY A 359 8.76 42.46 12.88
C GLY A 359 9.30 41.96 11.53
N VAL A 360 8.45 42.00 10.50
CA VAL A 360 8.79 41.51 9.16
C VAL A 360 8.22 42.44 8.11
N TYR A 361 9.05 42.99 7.25
CA TYR A 361 8.62 43.67 6.03
C TYR A 361 8.61 42.69 4.85
N LEU A 362 7.45 42.59 4.21
CA LEU A 362 7.26 41.82 2.97
C LEU A 362 7.36 42.73 1.75
N LEU A 363 6.84 43.95 1.86
CA LEU A 363 7.01 45.06 0.93
C LEU A 363 7.35 46.32 1.74
N ASP A 364 7.66 47.43 1.08
CA ASP A 364 7.84 48.71 1.75
C ASP A 364 6.59 49.23 2.50
N SER A 365 5.43 48.68 2.17
CA SER A 365 4.11 49.07 2.70
C SER A 365 3.35 47.92 3.37
N VAL A 366 3.84 46.68 3.26
CA VAL A 366 3.20 45.49 3.85
C VAL A 366 4.16 44.87 4.85
N TYR A 367 3.77 44.90 6.13
CA TYR A 367 4.61 44.43 7.21
C TYR A 367 3.82 43.88 8.40
N LEU A 368 4.48 43.00 9.15
CA LEU A 368 4.05 42.52 10.44
C LEU A 368 4.73 43.35 11.53
N LYS A 369 3.91 43.90 12.44
CA LYS A 369 4.38 44.72 13.56
C LYS A 369 5.31 43.92 14.49
N PRO A 370 6.31 44.56 15.14
CA PRO A 370 7.22 43.92 16.07
C PRO A 370 6.55 43.63 17.42
N ILE A 371 5.62 42.68 17.43
CA ILE A 371 4.89 42.28 18.64
C ILE A 371 5.15 40.82 19.05
N TYR A 372 5.82 40.05 18.19
CA TYR A 372 6.00 38.61 18.35
C TYR A 372 7.34 38.27 18.99
N THR A 373 7.38 37.34 19.93
CA THR A 373 8.64 36.82 20.50
C THR A 373 9.30 35.79 19.59
N LYS A 374 8.55 35.22 18.65
CA LYS A 374 9.05 34.33 17.60
C LYS A 374 8.25 34.55 16.33
N ILE A 375 8.91 34.51 15.18
CA ILE A 375 8.26 34.55 13.87
C ILE A 375 9.02 33.67 12.89
N ASN A 376 8.31 32.82 12.15
CA ASN A 376 8.88 32.00 11.09
C ASN A 376 7.92 31.96 9.91
N ALA A 377 8.42 32.15 8.69
CA ALA A 377 7.60 32.02 7.49
C ALA A 377 7.23 30.55 7.25
N ILE A 378 5.98 30.33 6.88
CA ILE A 378 5.44 29.02 6.53
C ILE A 378 4.55 29.15 5.30
N ILE A 379 4.62 28.17 4.39
CA ILE A 379 3.73 28.13 3.22
C ILE A 379 2.62 27.13 3.48
N LEU A 380 1.41 27.62 3.75
CA LEU A 380 0.24 26.75 3.91
C LEU A 380 -0.27 26.35 2.52
N ASN A 381 -0.16 25.06 2.20
CA ASN A 381 -0.79 24.49 1.01
C ASN A 381 -2.12 23.86 1.40
N GLU A 382 -3.20 24.10 0.63
CA GLU A 382 -4.47 23.37 0.74
C GLU A 382 -5.07 23.14 -0.65
N GLY A 383 -4.97 21.91 -1.15
CA GLY A 383 -5.31 21.61 -2.54
C GLY A 383 -4.37 22.37 -3.49
N ASN A 384 -4.96 23.21 -4.35
CA ASN A 384 -4.22 24.07 -5.29
C ASN A 384 -3.92 25.47 -4.71
N ASP A 385 -4.42 25.80 -3.51
CA ASP A 385 -4.19 27.09 -2.88
C ASP A 385 -2.89 27.05 -2.07
N ARG A 386 -2.03 28.06 -2.28
CA ARG A 386 -0.76 28.22 -1.57
C ARG A 386 -0.72 29.63 -1.00
N SER A 387 -0.73 29.73 0.33
CA SER A 387 -0.70 31.03 1.01
C SER A 387 0.50 31.12 1.94
N LEU A 388 1.26 32.21 1.80
CA LEU A 388 2.26 32.57 2.81
C LEU A 388 1.57 32.93 4.12
N SER A 389 2.09 32.40 5.21
CA SER A 389 1.68 32.71 6.58
C SER A 389 2.90 32.68 7.49
N PHE A 390 2.70 33.04 8.75
CA PHE A 390 3.78 33.08 9.74
C PHE A 390 3.37 32.32 10.99
N LEU A 391 4.20 31.35 11.40
CA LEU A 391 4.14 30.77 12.74
C LEU A 391 4.70 31.80 13.71
N VAL A 392 3.86 32.26 14.62
CA VAL A 392 4.19 33.32 15.57
C VAL A 392 4.07 32.85 17.00
N GLY A 393 4.96 33.38 17.86
CA GLY A 393 4.87 33.26 19.31
C GLY A 393 4.53 34.61 19.93
N LEU A 394 3.56 34.63 20.85
CA LEU A 394 3.25 35.78 21.69
C LEU A 394 3.44 35.41 23.15
N LYS A 395 4.11 36.29 23.91
CA LYS A 395 4.21 36.19 25.35
C LYS A 395 3.14 37.09 25.96
N ASP A 396 2.35 36.54 26.87
CA ASP A 396 1.37 37.32 27.66
C ASP A 396 2.13 38.21 28.65
N ASP A 397 1.78 39.49 28.76
CA ASP A 397 2.43 40.43 29.68
C ASP A 397 2.32 39.99 31.16
N LYS A 398 1.33 39.15 31.48
CA LYS A 398 1.10 38.61 32.84
C LYS A 398 1.69 37.22 33.08
N SER A 399 2.25 36.58 32.06
CA SER A 399 2.69 35.18 32.14
C SER A 399 4.04 34.98 31.45
N THR A 400 4.88 34.12 32.01
CA THR A 400 6.14 33.75 31.37
C THR A 400 5.96 32.83 30.16
N ARG A 401 4.74 32.30 29.95
CA ARG A 401 4.43 31.36 28.87
C ARG A 401 4.25 32.07 27.53
N VAL A 402 4.84 31.48 26.49
CA VAL A 402 4.62 31.85 25.10
C VAL A 402 3.51 30.97 24.52
N ARG A 403 2.55 31.59 23.84
CA ARG A 403 1.54 30.89 23.05
C ARG A 403 1.84 31.03 21.58
N TYR A 404 1.50 30.00 20.81
CA TYR A 404 1.77 29.88 19.40
C TYR A 404 0.47 29.81 18.59
N GLY A 405 0.53 30.39 17.39
CA GLY A 405 -0.52 30.38 16.39
C GLY A 405 0.06 30.77 15.03
N THR A 406 -0.80 30.99 14.06
CA THR A 406 -0.37 31.47 12.74
C THR A 406 -1.14 32.70 12.35
N VAL A 407 -0.46 33.62 11.66
CA VAL A 407 -1.07 34.82 11.09
C VAL A 407 -0.80 34.89 9.60
N ASP A 408 -1.70 35.53 8.87
CA ASP A 408 -1.46 35.87 7.47
C ASP A 408 -0.45 37.03 7.32
N ILE A 409 -0.18 37.42 6.08
CA ILE A 409 0.72 38.52 5.72
C ILE A 409 0.31 39.90 6.28
N TYR A 410 -0.91 40.03 6.80
CA TYR A 410 -1.44 41.27 7.41
C TYR A 410 -1.55 41.16 8.94
N GLY A 411 -1.09 40.05 9.53
CA GLY A 411 -1.14 39.81 10.96
C GLY A 411 -2.50 39.32 11.46
N ARG A 412 -3.42 38.93 10.56
CA ARG A 412 -4.73 38.38 10.95
C ARG A 412 -4.56 36.91 11.34
N PRO A 413 -5.06 36.46 12.51
CA PRO A 413 -4.95 35.07 12.92
C PRO A 413 -5.61 34.12 11.93
N ILE A 414 -4.90 33.07 11.53
CA ILE A 414 -5.42 31.90 10.80
C ILE A 414 -5.60 30.76 11.79
N ILE A 415 -4.54 30.44 12.54
CA ILE A 415 -4.59 29.57 13.71
C ILE A 415 -4.48 30.48 14.93
N PRO A 416 -5.43 30.43 15.88
CA PRO A 416 -5.42 31.28 17.06
C PRO A 416 -4.14 31.05 17.89
N ILE A 417 -3.64 32.12 18.50
CA ILE A 417 -2.39 32.11 19.27
C ILE A 417 -2.68 31.62 20.70
N VAL A 418 -3.04 30.35 20.82
CA VAL A 418 -3.53 29.72 22.06
C VAL A 418 -2.79 28.44 22.43
N TYR A 419 -2.01 27.87 21.51
CA TYR A 419 -1.33 26.59 21.73
C TYR A 419 0.00 26.80 22.47
N ASP A 420 0.39 25.88 23.33
CA ASP A 420 1.72 25.90 23.97
C ASP A 420 2.83 25.53 22.98
N GLU A 421 2.48 24.77 21.94
CA GLU A 421 3.39 24.39 20.86
C GLU A 421 2.61 24.07 19.58
N ILE A 422 3.22 24.34 18.42
CA ILE A 422 2.77 23.86 17.11
C ILE A 422 3.97 23.21 16.42
N VAL A 423 3.87 21.91 16.15
CA VAL A 423 4.89 21.09 15.48
C VAL A 423 4.42 20.69 14.09
N ILE A 424 5.37 20.73 13.16
CA ILE A 424 5.19 20.37 11.75
C ILE A 424 5.76 18.97 11.53
N ASP A 425 4.88 17.97 11.41
CA ASP A 425 5.29 16.56 11.31
C ASP A 425 5.94 16.22 9.96
N ASN A 426 5.48 16.83 8.86
CA ASN A 426 6.04 16.62 7.51
C ASN A 426 6.96 17.78 7.12
N LYS A 427 8.26 17.65 7.39
CA LYS A 427 9.26 18.59 6.88
C LYS A 427 9.69 18.17 5.46
N TYR A 428 9.04 18.72 4.44
CA TYR A 428 9.74 18.89 3.16
C TYR A 428 10.60 20.13 3.30
N SER A 429 11.90 19.95 3.53
CA SER A 429 12.82 21.09 3.53
C SER A 429 12.86 21.65 2.11
N SER A 430 12.32 22.86 1.92
CA SER A 430 12.75 23.67 0.79
C SER A 430 14.22 24.02 0.96
N PHE A 431 14.93 24.35 -0.12
CA PHE A 431 16.35 24.74 -0.08
C PHE A 431 16.62 26.01 0.76
N ASN A 432 15.60 26.64 1.36
CA ASN A 432 15.68 27.88 2.12
C ASN A 432 15.48 27.64 3.63
N ARG A 433 16.48 28.04 4.44
CA ARG A 433 16.47 27.88 5.91
C ARG A 433 15.38 28.68 6.64
N PHE A 434 14.77 29.67 5.99
CA PHE A 434 13.77 30.57 6.59
C PHE A 434 12.31 30.14 6.35
N THR A 435 12.08 29.16 5.48
CA THR A 435 10.73 28.70 5.11
C THR A 435 10.56 27.23 5.31
N ASN A 436 9.44 26.85 5.92
CA ASN A 436 8.95 25.48 5.83
C ASN A 436 7.76 25.42 4.86
N ASP A 437 7.83 24.53 3.88
CA ASP A 437 6.69 24.23 3.01
C ASP A 437 5.73 23.30 3.76
N LEU A 438 4.63 23.86 4.25
CA LEU A 438 3.55 23.10 4.86
C LEU A 438 2.63 22.58 3.77
N TYR A 439 2.89 21.37 3.28
CA TYR A 439 1.83 20.62 2.60
C TYR A 439 0.65 20.43 3.57
N ALA A 440 -0.57 20.36 3.03
CA ALA A 440 -1.87 20.31 3.72
C ALA A 440 -2.08 19.13 4.70
N THR A 441 -1.08 18.66 5.42
CA THR A 441 -1.00 17.27 5.87
C THR A 441 -0.77 17.10 7.36
N ASN A 442 -1.25 18.07 8.15
CA ASN A 442 -1.51 18.04 9.61
C ASN A 442 -0.43 18.70 10.47
N LEU A 443 -0.89 19.54 11.40
CA LEU A 443 -0.07 20.13 12.46
C LEU A 443 -0.37 19.40 13.77
N ARG A 444 0.67 19.08 14.52
CA ARG A 444 0.52 18.62 15.90
C ARG A 444 0.54 19.83 16.79
N VAL A 445 -0.40 19.91 17.71
CA VAL A 445 -0.52 21.02 18.66
C VAL A 445 -0.44 20.51 20.07
N THR A 446 0.13 21.30 20.96
CA THR A 446 0.18 21.00 22.39
C THR A 446 -0.60 22.05 23.17
N THR A 447 -1.43 21.63 24.12
CA THR A 447 -2.11 22.50 25.09
C THR A 447 -2.08 21.85 26.46
N ASN A 448 -1.55 22.55 27.47
CA ASN A 448 -1.38 22.07 28.84
C ASN A 448 -0.68 20.70 28.91
N GLY A 449 0.33 20.49 28.07
CA GLY A 449 1.07 19.23 27.98
C GLY A 449 0.36 18.09 27.24
N LYS A 450 -0.82 18.32 26.67
CA LYS A 450 -1.57 17.35 25.88
C LYS A 450 -1.51 17.66 24.39
N MET A 451 -1.29 16.63 23.59
CA MET A 451 -1.15 16.69 22.14
C MET A 451 -2.50 16.52 21.44
N GLY A 452 -2.69 17.26 20.36
CA GLY A 452 -3.81 17.17 19.42
C GLY A 452 -3.32 17.35 17.99
N LYS A 453 -4.26 17.35 17.04
CA LYS A 453 -3.98 17.58 15.62
C LYS A 453 -4.99 18.54 15.01
N ILE A 454 -4.48 19.48 14.23
CA ILE A 454 -5.30 20.44 13.47
C ILE A 454 -4.86 20.50 12.01
N SER A 455 -5.76 20.96 11.14
CA SER A 455 -5.42 21.35 9.78
C SER A 455 -4.70 22.72 9.75
N ALA A 456 -4.16 23.07 8.58
CA ALA A 456 -3.58 24.39 8.31
C ALA A 456 -4.56 25.57 8.52
N LYS A 457 -5.87 25.31 8.50
CA LYS A 457 -6.95 26.29 8.73
C LYS A 457 -7.60 26.14 10.12
N ASN A 458 -6.87 25.58 11.09
CA ASN A 458 -7.37 25.38 12.45
C ASN A 458 -8.61 24.47 12.57
N LYS A 459 -8.85 23.57 11.60
CA LYS A 459 -9.87 22.53 11.79
C LYS A 459 -9.31 21.48 12.73
N ILE A 460 -9.96 21.27 13.87
CA ILE A 460 -9.56 20.22 14.82
C ILE A 460 -9.83 18.85 14.20
N GLU A 461 -8.78 18.04 14.08
CA GLU A 461 -8.84 16.64 13.67
C GLU A 461 -8.78 15.72 14.89
N LEU A 462 -7.95 16.09 15.88
CA LEU A 462 -7.85 15.44 17.19
C LEU A 462 -7.75 16.52 18.26
N GLU A 463 -8.63 16.47 19.26
CA GLU A 463 -8.55 17.36 20.41
C GLU A 463 -7.23 17.18 21.17
N PRO A 464 -6.68 18.24 21.80
CA PRO A 464 -5.44 18.18 22.55
C PRO A 464 -5.65 17.51 23.92
N ILE A 465 -5.89 16.20 23.91
CA ILE A 465 -6.16 15.37 25.10
C ILE A 465 -5.18 14.21 25.26
N TYR A 466 -4.32 13.98 24.25
CA TYR A 466 -3.43 12.83 24.21
C TYR A 466 -2.11 13.12 24.92
N ASP A 467 -1.59 12.17 25.69
CA ASP A 467 -0.23 12.25 26.21
C ASP A 467 0.81 12.12 25.09
N GLU A 468 0.44 11.42 24.01
CA GLU A 468 1.31 11.18 22.88
C GLU A 468 0.51 10.95 21.60
N ILE A 469 1.02 11.53 20.51
CA ILE A 469 0.64 11.22 19.13
C ILE A 469 1.96 10.94 18.40
N ALA A 470 2.17 9.70 17.97
CA ALA A 470 3.42 9.26 17.36
C ALA A 470 3.16 8.33 16.18
N ASP A 471 4.08 8.28 15.21
CA ASP A 471 3.95 7.35 14.09
C ASP A 471 4.11 5.90 14.56
N ASN A 472 3.41 4.98 13.88
CA ASN A 472 3.53 3.57 14.17
C ASN A 472 4.80 2.99 13.51
N ASN A 473 5.82 2.78 14.33
CA ASN A 473 7.10 2.22 13.89
C ASN A 473 7.12 0.67 13.86
N LEU A 474 5.96 0.02 14.04
CA LEU A 474 5.86 -1.44 13.96
C LEU A 474 5.62 -1.86 12.51
N ASN A 475 6.48 -2.76 12.00
CA ASN A 475 6.40 -3.24 10.62
C ASN A 475 5.86 -4.68 10.60
N TYR A 476 4.56 -4.84 10.37
CA TYR A 476 3.93 -6.15 10.20
C TYR A 476 3.65 -6.43 8.73
N MET A 477 3.97 -7.64 8.27
CA MET A 477 3.82 -8.02 6.85
C MET A 477 2.38 -8.24 6.40
N PHE A 478 1.42 -8.43 7.32
CA PHE A 478 0.07 -8.92 7.01
C PHE A 478 -1.05 -7.88 7.19
N GLY A 479 -0.71 -6.63 7.48
CA GLY A 479 -1.67 -5.54 7.72
C GLY A 479 -1.10 -4.16 7.42
N ASP A 480 -1.98 -3.17 7.43
CA ASP A 480 -1.59 -1.78 7.29
C ASP A 480 -1.05 -1.25 8.63
N SER A 481 0.19 -0.75 8.60
CA SER A 481 0.85 -0.10 9.72
C SER A 481 1.00 1.42 9.55
N ASP A 482 0.54 2.00 8.43
CA ASP A 482 0.61 3.43 8.13
C ASP A 482 -0.48 4.22 8.88
N PHE A 483 -0.24 4.42 10.18
CA PHE A 483 -1.10 5.21 11.06
C PHE A 483 -0.31 5.80 12.24
N GLN A 484 -0.94 6.73 12.94
CA GLN A 484 -0.42 7.29 14.19
C GLN A 484 -1.03 6.59 15.40
N LYS A 485 -0.17 6.24 16.35
CA LYS A 485 -0.53 5.76 17.68
C LYS A 485 -0.96 6.93 18.53
N LEU A 486 -2.06 6.74 19.23
CA LEU A 486 -2.60 7.70 20.20
C LEU A 486 -2.42 7.12 21.60
N ARG A 487 -2.02 7.93 22.58
CA ARG A 487 -1.91 7.47 23.98
C ARG A 487 -2.59 8.41 24.96
N ILE A 488 -3.33 7.85 25.91
CA ILE A 488 -3.84 8.53 27.11
C ILE A 488 -3.55 7.63 28.32
N GLY A 489 -2.65 8.06 29.19
CA GLY A 489 -2.11 7.24 30.27
C GLY A 489 -1.49 5.96 29.73
N LYS A 490 -2.08 4.82 30.11
CA LYS A 490 -1.72 3.46 29.65
C LYS A 490 -2.58 2.96 28.48
N MET A 491 -3.52 3.76 28.02
CA MET A 491 -4.47 3.39 26.98
C MET A 491 -3.99 3.87 25.60
N PHE A 492 -4.23 3.05 24.59
CA PHE A 492 -3.77 3.22 23.22
C PHE A 492 -4.94 3.26 22.25
N GLY A 493 -4.77 4.09 21.22
CA GLY A 493 -5.70 4.28 20.10
C GLY A 493 -4.95 4.45 18.79
N LEU A 494 -5.69 4.76 17.73
CA LEU A 494 -5.17 4.84 16.36
C LEU A 494 -5.81 6.00 15.61
N TYR A 495 -5.02 6.70 14.81
CA TYR A 495 -5.49 7.67 13.82
C TYR A 495 -4.82 7.43 12.46
N SER A 496 -5.63 7.15 11.44
CA SER A 496 -5.18 7.05 10.04
C SER A 496 -6.04 7.94 9.16
N ARG A 497 -5.46 9.06 8.70
CA ARG A 497 -6.15 10.00 7.79
C ARG A 497 -6.38 9.36 6.41
N ASN A 498 -5.38 8.66 5.88
CA ASN A 498 -5.42 8.01 4.57
C ASN A 498 -6.56 6.99 4.49
N LYS A 499 -6.76 6.21 5.56
CA LYS A 499 -7.84 5.23 5.65
C LYS A 499 -9.12 5.76 6.28
N LYS A 500 -9.16 7.05 6.64
CA LYS A 500 -10.27 7.69 7.38
C LYS A 500 -10.69 6.89 8.61
N MET A 501 -9.71 6.41 9.38
CA MET A 501 -9.93 5.59 10.57
C MET A 501 -9.51 6.34 11.83
N PHE A 502 -10.36 6.28 12.84
CA PHE A 502 -10.09 6.78 14.17
C PHE A 502 -10.56 5.75 15.19
N VAL A 503 -9.68 5.47 16.14
CA VAL A 503 -9.96 4.62 17.30
C VAL A 503 -9.46 5.39 18.53
N PRO A 504 -10.35 5.75 19.47
CA PRO A 504 -9.94 6.44 20.68
C PRO A 504 -8.97 5.59 21.50
N ALA A 505 -8.30 6.20 22.48
CA ALA A 505 -7.39 5.49 23.37
C ALA A 505 -8.15 4.60 24.37
N ILE A 506 -8.53 3.39 23.92
CA ILE A 506 -9.40 2.45 24.65
C ILE A 506 -8.77 1.07 24.87
N PHE A 507 -7.56 0.84 24.36
CA PHE A 507 -6.86 -0.43 24.57
C PHE A 507 -5.71 -0.30 25.56
N ASP A 508 -5.60 -1.24 26.47
CA ASP A 508 -4.45 -1.43 27.37
C ASP A 508 -3.20 -2.01 26.67
N LYS A 509 -3.31 -2.30 25.36
CA LYS A 509 -2.26 -2.84 24.50
C LYS A 509 -2.12 -1.96 23.26
N GLN A 510 -0.90 -1.89 22.72
CA GLN A 510 -0.66 -1.11 21.50
C GLN A 510 -1.39 -1.76 20.32
N ILE A 511 -1.86 -0.94 19.38
CA ILE A 511 -2.33 -1.43 18.08
C ILE A 511 -1.10 -1.53 17.17
N GLY A 512 -0.76 -2.74 16.75
CA GLY A 512 0.41 -2.99 15.89
C GLY A 512 0.11 -2.84 14.41
N PHE A 513 -1.06 -3.28 13.98
CA PHE A 513 -1.52 -3.22 12.59
C PHE A 513 -3.05 -3.20 12.51
N MET A 514 -3.58 -2.82 11.35
CA MET A 514 -4.99 -2.97 11.02
C MET A 514 -5.19 -3.69 9.69
N MET A 515 -6.29 -4.44 9.57
CA MET A 515 -6.71 -5.08 8.34
C MET A 515 -8.04 -4.46 7.91
N PRO A 516 -8.03 -3.49 6.98
CA PRO A 516 -9.25 -2.85 6.53
C PRO A 516 -10.10 -3.82 5.71
N ASN A 517 -11.43 -3.75 5.85
CA ASN A 517 -12.38 -4.63 5.16
C ASN A 517 -12.04 -6.13 5.29
N TYR A 518 -11.71 -6.55 6.50
CA TYR A 518 -11.25 -7.90 6.80
C TYR A 518 -12.18 -8.97 6.22
N GLN A 519 -11.59 -9.94 5.49
CA GLN A 519 -12.29 -10.99 4.74
C GLN A 519 -13.43 -10.48 3.85
N ASN A 520 -13.17 -9.40 3.11
CA ASN A 520 -14.11 -8.77 2.18
C ASN A 520 -15.39 -8.21 2.84
N LYS A 521 -15.44 -8.13 4.18
CA LYS A 521 -16.55 -7.51 4.90
C LYS A 521 -16.31 -6.01 4.98
N LYS A 522 -17.08 -5.26 4.18
CA LYS A 522 -17.00 -3.79 4.13
C LYS A 522 -17.12 -3.17 5.54
N ASP A 523 -16.27 -2.19 5.82
CA ASP A 523 -16.21 -1.41 7.07
C ASP A 523 -15.87 -2.22 8.33
N PHE A 524 -15.58 -3.52 8.18
CA PHE A 524 -15.09 -4.37 9.27
C PHE A 524 -13.57 -4.33 9.31
N ASN A 525 -13.03 -3.43 10.12
CA ASN A 525 -11.59 -3.27 10.28
C ASN A 525 -11.12 -4.05 11.50
N LEU A 526 -10.26 -5.04 11.28
CA LEU A 526 -9.70 -5.86 12.35
C LEU A 526 -8.38 -5.25 12.82
N LEU A 527 -8.23 -5.07 14.13
CA LEU A 527 -7.03 -4.50 14.75
C LEU A 527 -6.21 -5.62 15.38
N GLY A 528 -4.89 -5.62 15.18
CA GLY A 528 -3.96 -6.48 15.89
C GLY A 528 -3.42 -5.77 17.13
N LEU A 529 -3.79 -6.23 18.32
CA LEU A 529 -3.24 -5.73 19.59
C LEU A 529 -1.95 -6.50 19.92
N VAL A 530 -0.94 -5.80 20.40
CA VAL A 530 0.41 -6.35 20.59
C VAL A 530 0.94 -6.07 21.98
N ASN A 531 1.81 -6.96 22.45
CA ASN A 531 2.60 -6.78 23.66
C ASN A 531 3.77 -5.81 23.42
N GLU A 532 4.48 -5.44 24.49
CA GLU A 532 5.62 -4.52 24.44
C GLU A 532 6.77 -5.05 23.57
N ASP A 533 6.93 -6.37 23.48
CA ASP A 533 7.91 -7.05 22.63
C ASP A 533 7.47 -7.13 21.15
N GLY A 534 6.30 -6.59 20.79
CA GLY A 534 5.74 -6.67 19.45
C GLY A 534 5.09 -8.00 19.10
N THR A 535 4.97 -8.95 20.04
CA THR A 535 4.21 -10.18 19.81
C THR A 535 2.70 -9.89 19.80
N ILE A 536 1.95 -10.62 18.96
CA ILE A 536 0.50 -10.44 18.90
C ILE A 536 -0.13 -10.95 20.20
N PHE A 537 -0.86 -10.06 20.87
CA PHE A 537 -1.66 -10.39 22.05
C PHE A 537 -3.00 -10.98 21.62
N CYS A 538 -3.82 -10.22 20.89
CA CYS A 538 -5.11 -10.67 20.36
C CYS A 538 -5.57 -9.76 19.22
N TYR A 539 -6.73 -10.08 18.64
CA TYR A 539 -7.42 -9.18 17.71
C TYR A 539 -8.48 -8.34 18.42
N ALA A 540 -8.85 -7.21 17.83
CA ALA A 540 -9.90 -6.34 18.35
C ALA A 540 -10.66 -5.60 17.25
N ARG A 541 -11.81 -5.03 17.62
CA ARG A 541 -12.59 -4.09 16.80
C ARG A 541 -12.39 -2.67 17.28
N LYS A 542 -12.65 -1.69 16.42
CA LYS A 542 -12.56 -0.25 16.75
C LYS A 542 -13.43 0.23 17.93
N ASP A 543 -14.42 -0.55 18.34
CA ASP A 543 -15.31 -0.25 19.47
C ASP A 543 -14.79 -0.76 20.82
N GLY A 544 -13.60 -1.35 20.84
CA GLY A 544 -12.97 -1.87 22.05
C GLY A 544 -13.22 -3.36 22.29
N PHE A 545 -14.07 -4.01 21.49
CA PHE A 545 -14.29 -5.46 21.61
C PHE A 545 -13.00 -6.23 21.29
N LYS A 546 -12.53 -7.05 22.23
CA LYS A 546 -11.36 -7.92 22.07
C LYS A 546 -11.80 -9.35 21.76
N TYR A 547 -11.21 -9.95 20.73
CA TYR A 547 -11.35 -11.38 20.43
C TYR A 547 -10.43 -12.21 21.33
N TYR A 548 -10.66 -12.05 22.64
CA TYR A 548 -9.84 -12.61 23.70
C TYR A 548 -10.69 -12.95 24.91
N LYS A 549 -10.40 -14.10 25.52
CA LYS A 549 -10.90 -14.49 26.83
C LYS A 549 -9.73 -15.03 27.67
N ALA A 550 -9.61 -14.57 28.91
CA ALA A 550 -8.69 -15.19 29.87
C ALA A 550 -9.17 -16.63 30.19
N ASN A 551 -8.22 -17.49 30.58
CA ASN A 551 -8.54 -18.85 31.03
C ASN A 551 -9.29 -18.84 32.35
#